data_AF-A0A1Z1MDS0-F1
#
_entry.id   AF-A0A1Z1MDS0-F1
#
_cell.length_a   1.000
_cell.length_b   1.000
_cell.length_c   1.000
_cell.angle_alpha   90.00
_cell.angle_beta   90.00
_cell.angle_gamma   90.00
#
_symmetry.space_group_name_H-M   'P 1'
#
loop_
_entity.id
_entity.type
_entity.pdbx_description
1 polymer ?
#
loop_
_entity_poly.entity_id
_entity_poly.type
_entity_poly.pdbx_seq_one_letter_code
_entity_poly.pdbx_strand_id
1 'polypeptide(L)' 'MAVPKKKTSKSKSRKFYWQRKAYPVSQKSLSLARSLLTGKSTSFIYNKSIDTLISS' A
#
# COMPACT_ATOMS: atom_id res chain seq x y z
N MET A 1 25.73 25.11 -8.56
CA MET A 1 24.59 24.18 -8.72
C MET A 1 23.62 24.75 -9.73
N ALA A 2 23.00 23.92 -10.57
CA ALA A 2 21.99 24.41 -11.52
C ALA A 2 20.69 24.74 -10.77
N VAL A 3 20.17 25.95 -10.99
CA VAL A 3 18.92 26.43 -10.38
C VAL A 3 17.84 26.54 -11.46
N PRO A 4 16.61 26.08 -11.20
CA PRO A 4 15.54 26.19 -12.19
C PRO A 4 15.15 27.64 -12.40
N LYS A 5 15.18 28.09 -13.65
CA LYS A 5 14.81 29.46 -14.01
C LYS A 5 13.31 29.75 -13.86
N LYS A 6 12.47 28.71 -13.96
CA LYS A 6 11.01 28.78 -13.94
C LYS A 6 10.41 27.61 -13.17
N LYS A 7 9.23 27.82 -12.56
CA LYS A 7 8.48 26.77 -11.87
C LYS A 7 7.89 25.76 -12.86
N THR A 8 7.80 24.50 -12.44
CA THR A 8 7.06 23.48 -13.18
C THR A 8 5.56 23.73 -13.09
N SER A 9 4.85 23.65 -14.22
CA SER A 9 3.38 23.77 -14.24
C SER A 9 2.71 22.58 -13.53
N LYS A 10 1.45 22.76 -13.11
CA LYS A 10 0.65 21.69 -12.48
C LYS A 10 0.52 20.46 -13.38
N SER A 11 0.31 20.66 -14.68
CA SER A 11 0.20 19.58 -15.68
C SER A 11 1.49 18.77 -15.84
N LYS A 12 2.66 19.39 -15.63
CA LYS A 12 3.97 18.74 -15.71
C LYS A 12 4.45 18.17 -14.38
N SER A 13 3.65 18.31 -13.31
CA SER A 13 3.99 17.76 -11.99
C SER A 13 4.06 16.24 -12.04
N ARG A 14 5.10 15.68 -11.42
CA ARG A 14 5.32 14.23 -11.37
C ARG A 14 4.63 13.54 -10.19
N LYS A 15 3.78 14.24 -9.43
CA LYS A 15 3.03 13.70 -8.28
C LYS A 15 2.19 12.47 -8.64
N PHE A 16 1.63 12.43 -9.85
CA PHE A 16 0.84 11.29 -10.32
C PHE A 16 1.66 9.99 -10.38
N TYR A 17 2.92 10.05 -10.80
CA TYR A 17 3.78 8.86 -10.85
C TYR A 17 4.00 8.26 -9.46
N TRP A 18 4.14 9.09 -8.43
CA TRP A 18 4.23 8.62 -7.04
C TRP A 18 2.95 7.93 -6.58
N GLN A 19 1.78 8.53 -6.85
CA GLN A 19 0.50 7.94 -6.49
C GLN A 19 0.20 6.64 -7.24
N ARG A 20 0.59 6.56 -8.52
CA ARG A 20 0.39 5.36 -9.34
C ARG A 20 1.10 4.13 -8.78
N LYS A 21 2.20 4.29 -8.03
CA LYS A 21 2.90 3.17 -7.37
C LYS A 21 2.04 2.52 -6.27
N ALA A 22 1.10 3.24 -5.66
CA ALA A 22 0.23 2.70 -4.62
C ALA A 22 -0.83 1.73 -5.17
N TYR A 23 -1.23 1.89 -6.44
CA TYR A 23 -2.26 1.05 -7.07
C TYR A 23 -1.93 -0.45 -7.10
N PRO A 24 -0.77 -0.91 -7.61
CA PRO A 24 -0.44 -2.34 -7.56
C PRO A 24 -0.24 -2.86 -6.13
N VAL A 25 0.16 -2.00 -5.19
CA VAL A 25 0.32 -2.38 -3.77
C VAL A 25 -1.05 -2.61 -3.11
N SER A 26 -2.03 -1.74 -3.39
CA SER A 26 -3.38 -1.89 -2.83
C SER A 26 -4.06 -3.16 -3.32
N GLN A 27 -3.90 -3.51 -4.60
CA GLN A 27 -4.44 -4.76 -5.17
C GLN A 27 -3.86 -6.00 -4.48
N LYS A 28 -2.54 -6.03 -4.26
CA LYS A 28 -1.86 -7.13 -3.56
C LYS A 28 -2.30 -7.21 -2.10
N SER A 29 -2.37 -6.07 -1.42
CA SER A 29 -2.79 -5.99 -0.02
C SER A 29 -4.22 -6.51 0.18
N LEU A 30 -5.14 -6.15 -0.74
CA LEU A 30 -6.53 -6.60 -0.70
C LEU A 30 -6.62 -8.12 -0.90
N SER A 31 -5.94 -8.65 -1.91
CA SER A 31 -5.89 -10.09 -2.18
C SER A 31 -5.38 -10.87 -0.96
N LEU A 32 -4.29 -10.37 -0.34
CA LEU A 32 -3.74 -10.95 0.87
C LEU A 32 -4.74 -10.92 2.02
N ALA A 33 -5.36 -9.78 2.31
CA ALA A 33 -6.33 -9.65 3.39
C ALA A 33 -7.50 -10.64 3.23
N ARG A 34 -8.05 -10.78 2.02
CA ARG A 34 -9.10 -11.78 1.75
C ARG A 34 -8.63 -13.20 2.04
N SER A 35 -7.42 -13.56 1.63
CA SER A 35 -6.85 -14.88 1.91
C SER A 35 -6.76 -15.15 3.42
N LEU A 36 -6.28 -14.17 4.19
CA LEU A 36 -6.15 -14.29 5.65
C LEU A 36 -7.48 -14.46 6.36
N LEU A 37 -8.49 -13.68 5.97
CA LEU A 37 -9.83 -13.76 6.56
C LEU A 37 -10.49 -15.13 6.37
N THR A 38 -10.19 -15.85 5.28
CA THR A 38 -10.74 -17.20 5.04
C THR A 38 -10.16 -18.29 5.94
N GLY A 39 -9.04 -18.04 6.64
CA GLY A 39 -8.40 -19.02 7.52
C GLY A 39 -7.77 -20.22 6.82
N LYS A 40 -7.71 -20.22 5.48
CA LYS A 40 -7.17 -21.31 4.65
C LYS A 40 -5.76 -21.01 4.11
N SER A 41 -5.13 -19.92 4.53
CA SER A 41 -3.79 -19.55 4.04
C SER A 41 -2.74 -20.52 4.57
N THR A 42 -2.04 -21.22 3.67
CA THR A 42 -1.03 -22.22 4.03
C THR A 42 0.39 -21.66 4.15
N SER A 43 0.67 -20.52 3.52
CA SER A 43 2.02 -19.95 3.41
C SER A 43 2.25 -18.69 4.25
N PHE A 44 1.20 -18.06 4.77
CA PHE A 44 1.29 -16.82 5.55
C PHE A 44 0.82 -17.07 6.98
N ILE A 45 1.70 -16.83 7.95
CA ILE A 45 1.39 -16.97 9.38
C ILE A 45 0.89 -15.63 9.89
N TYR A 46 -0.40 -15.55 10.19
CA TYR A 46 -1.02 -14.40 10.86
C TYR A 46 -1.26 -14.76 12.33
N ASN A 47 -0.64 -14.04 13.27
CA ASN A 47 -0.80 -14.34 14.69
C ASN A 47 -2.12 -13.80 15.23
N LYS A 48 -3.16 -14.63 15.17
CA LYS A 48 -4.53 -14.30 15.60
C LYS A 48 -4.65 -14.06 17.11
N SER A 49 -3.72 -14.57 17.93
CA SER A 49 -3.79 -14.42 19.39
C SER A 49 -3.58 -12.98 19.87
N ILE A 50 -2.90 -12.15 19.07
CA ILE A 50 -2.66 -10.73 19.37
C ILE A 50 -3.95 -9.91 19.19
N ASP A 51 -4.76 -10.23 18.16
CA ASP A 51 -6.05 -9.55 17.93
C ASP A 51 -7.02 -9.76 19.10
N THR A 52 -7.06 -10.97 19.65
CA THR A 52 -7.95 -11.31 20.77
C THR A 52 -7.61 -10.60 22.08
N LEU A 53 -6.33 -10.22 22.28
CA LEU A 53 -5.88 -9.46 23.45
C LEU A 53 -6.10 -7.94 23.33
N ILE A 54 -6.25 -7.44 22.09
CA ILE A 54 -6.51 -6.03 21.80
C ILE A 54 -8.01 -5.74 21.78
N SER A 55 -8.85 -6.76 21.51
CA SER A 55 -10.32 -6.65 21.52
C SER A 55 -10.97 -6.88 22.88
N SER A 56 -10.19 -7.28 23.90
CA SER A 56 -10.60 -7.43 25.30
C SER A 56 -10.18 -6.20 26.10
#